data_AF-A0A8T6G259-F1
#
_entry.id   AF-A0A8T6G259-F1
#
_cell.length_a   1.000
_cell.length_b   1.000
_cell.length_c   1.000
_cell.angle_alpha   90.00
_cell.angle_beta   90.00
_cell.angle_gamma   90.00
#
_symmetry.space_group_name_H-M   'P 1'
#
loop_
_entity.id
_entity.type
_entity.pdbx_description
1 polymer ?
#
loop_
_entity_poly.entity_id
_entity_poly.type
_entity_poly.pdbx_seq_one_letter_code
_entity_poly.pdbx_strand_id
1 'polypeptide(L)'
;MAKTSDKNSETAREFGGAPGAGVIITLSHALLLYLWIAWRFHDGTIFYPAGIPDLGPFFARNWDLIVAHAMPSLSTFALYWGFLVAQGLMAAYLPGLEIKGLPIPSRGGKQLVYRCNAFTAWWLTLAVVALLHFSGIFPLQTIYEEFGALMIAAIISANAIALAVHVGAKITGNAERMSGNVLYDFFMGAWLNPRLGALDLKMWAEVRVSWLTLFLLTASGVAHQFAAYGSVSGPMIFMAVAHFLYANACMKGEECIPTTWDIFHEKWGWMLVFWNLAGVPFVYCFNAMYLASRPPFEHSIPPTILCFA
;
A
#
# COMPACT_ATOMS: atom_id res chain seq x y z
N MET A 1 -8.34 27.09 42.46
CA MET A 1 -9.54 26.31 42.06
C MET A 1 -9.73 26.55 40.57
N ALA A 2 -9.74 25.61 39.63
CA ALA A 2 -9.78 24.15 39.71
C ALA A 2 -8.77 23.57 38.71
N LYS A 3 -7.94 22.62 39.18
CA LYS A 3 -7.33 21.62 38.31
C LYS A 3 -8.46 20.68 37.91
N THR A 4 -9.03 20.84 36.73
CA THR A 4 -9.80 19.77 36.09
C THR A 4 -8.80 18.72 35.63
N SER A 5 -8.49 17.86 36.59
CA SER A 5 -7.93 16.54 36.36
C SER A 5 -8.95 15.74 35.54
N ASP A 6 -8.83 15.79 34.21
CA ASP A 6 -9.43 14.76 33.35
C ASP A 6 -8.68 13.45 33.59
N LYS A 7 -9.10 12.76 34.66
CA LYS A 7 -8.61 11.43 35.07
C LYS A 7 -9.60 10.32 34.71
N ASN A 8 -10.61 10.60 33.88
CA ASN A 8 -11.69 9.66 33.58
C ASN A 8 -12.06 9.62 32.09
N SER A 9 -11.10 9.28 31.24
CA SER A 9 -11.41 8.33 30.18
C SER A 9 -10.21 7.39 30.03
N GLU A 10 -10.37 6.15 30.51
CA GLU A 10 -9.82 5.06 29.71
C GLU A 10 -10.56 5.17 28.37
N THR A 11 -10.09 6.02 27.46
CA THR A 11 -10.47 5.95 26.05
C THR A 11 -10.27 4.50 25.68
N ALA A 12 -11.39 3.80 25.45
CA ALA A 12 -11.37 2.38 25.13
C ALA A 12 -10.34 2.20 24.01
N ARG A 13 -9.28 1.44 24.30
CA ARG A 13 -8.22 1.26 23.32
C ARG A 13 -8.84 0.57 22.12
N GLU A 14 -8.72 1.21 20.97
CA GLU A 14 -9.21 0.69 19.70
C GLU A 14 -8.50 -0.64 19.39
N PHE A 15 -9.07 -1.44 18.48
CA PHE A 15 -8.47 -2.70 18.04
C PHE A 15 -8.15 -3.69 19.19
N GLY A 16 -8.87 -3.62 20.31
CA GLY A 16 -8.61 -4.47 21.47
C GLY A 16 -7.29 -4.15 22.21
N GLY A 17 -6.74 -2.96 22.01
CA GLY A 17 -5.50 -2.52 22.64
C GLY A 17 -4.26 -3.26 22.12
N ALA A 18 -3.23 -3.37 22.98
CA ALA A 18 -1.95 -3.94 22.58
C ALA A 18 -2.03 -5.39 22.07
N PRO A 19 -2.83 -6.30 22.68
CA PRO A 19 -2.97 -7.67 22.17
C PRO A 19 -3.55 -7.71 20.76
N GLY A 20 -4.65 -6.98 20.52
CA GLY A 20 -5.28 -6.97 19.19
C GLY A 20 -4.43 -6.25 18.15
N ALA A 21 -3.71 -5.18 18.51
CA ALA A 21 -2.69 -4.57 17.66
C ALA A 21 -1.60 -5.58 17.25
N GLY A 22 -1.10 -6.39 18.18
CA GLY A 22 -0.12 -7.44 17.89
C GLY A 22 -0.67 -8.53 16.97
N VAL A 23 -1.93 -8.91 17.14
CA VAL A 23 -2.63 -9.85 16.25
C VAL A 23 -2.74 -9.28 14.84
N ILE A 24 -3.20 -8.03 14.69
CA ILE A 24 -3.33 -7.38 13.38
C ILE A 24 -1.97 -7.28 12.69
N ILE A 25 -0.92 -6.87 13.40
CA ILE A 25 0.44 -6.83 12.85
C ILE A 25 0.82 -8.19 12.28
N THR A 26 0.67 -9.25 13.08
CA THR A 26 1.06 -10.61 12.67
C THR A 26 0.23 -11.11 11.49
N LEU A 27 -1.10 -10.92 11.54
CA LEU A 27 -2.01 -11.38 10.50
C LEU A 27 -1.83 -10.62 9.19
N SER A 28 -1.54 -9.32 9.21
CA SER A 28 -1.28 -8.56 7.99
C SER A 28 -0.05 -9.07 7.25
N HIS A 29 1.05 -9.41 7.94
CA HIS A 29 2.22 -10.03 7.32
C HIS A 29 1.89 -11.41 6.74
N ALA A 30 1.22 -12.24 7.54
CA ALA A 30 0.84 -13.59 7.14
C ALA A 30 -0.11 -13.57 5.94
N LEU A 31 -1.05 -12.62 5.88
CA LEU A 31 -2.04 -12.49 4.82
C LEU A 31 -1.39 -12.24 3.46
N LEU A 32 -0.47 -11.28 3.36
CA LEU A 32 0.19 -10.98 2.08
C LEU A 32 0.97 -12.20 1.56
N LEU A 33 1.74 -12.84 2.44
CA LEU A 33 2.50 -14.05 2.10
C LEU A 33 1.59 -15.21 1.72
N TYR A 34 0.51 -15.42 2.47
CA TYR A 34 -0.46 -16.47 2.22
C TYR A 34 -1.15 -16.29 0.86
N LEU A 35 -1.65 -15.08 0.56
CA LEU A 35 -2.31 -14.78 -0.71
C LEU A 35 -1.35 -14.94 -1.89
N TRP A 36 -0.09 -14.51 -1.74
CA TRP A 36 0.93 -14.73 -2.77
C TRP A 36 1.19 -16.21 -3.01
N ILE A 37 1.34 -17.02 -1.96
CA ILE A 37 1.54 -18.47 -2.11
C ILE A 37 0.31 -19.15 -2.71
N ALA A 38 -0.90 -18.80 -2.25
CA ALA A 38 -2.15 -19.30 -2.80
C ALA A 38 -2.22 -19.06 -4.30
N TRP A 39 -2.00 -17.81 -4.71
CA TRP A 39 -2.02 -17.43 -6.12
C TRP A 39 -0.92 -18.14 -6.93
N ARG A 40 0.33 -18.11 -6.46
CA ARG A 40 1.48 -18.52 -7.27
C ARG A 40 1.67 -20.03 -7.35
N PHE A 41 1.32 -20.77 -6.29
CA PHE A 41 1.63 -22.19 -6.16
C PHE A 41 0.40 -23.08 -5.95
N HIS A 42 -0.78 -22.50 -5.70
CA HIS A 42 -2.03 -23.24 -5.48
C HIS A 42 -3.20 -22.76 -6.35
N ASP A 43 -2.91 -22.13 -7.49
CA ASP A 43 -3.91 -21.65 -8.47
C ASP A 43 -4.98 -20.72 -7.86
N GLY A 44 -4.65 -20.01 -6.78
CA GLY A 44 -5.56 -19.13 -6.05
C GLY A 44 -6.54 -19.84 -5.10
N THR A 45 -6.40 -21.15 -4.89
CA THR A 45 -7.23 -21.90 -3.94
C THR A 45 -6.80 -21.66 -2.49
N ILE A 46 -7.76 -21.84 -1.57
CA ILE A 46 -7.46 -21.87 -0.13
C ILE A 46 -6.72 -23.18 0.15
N PHE A 47 -5.52 -23.05 0.71
CA PHE A 47 -4.69 -24.18 1.13
C PHE A 47 -4.45 -24.14 2.64
N TYR A 48 -4.39 -25.31 3.27
CA TYR A 48 -4.29 -25.48 4.72
C TYR A 48 -3.55 -26.79 5.06
N PRO A 49 -2.97 -26.92 6.27
CA PRO A 49 -2.32 -28.16 6.69
C PRO A 49 -3.31 -29.34 6.69
N ALA A 50 -2.85 -30.52 6.31
CA ALA A 50 -3.69 -31.73 6.25
C ALA A 50 -4.19 -32.22 7.63
N GLY A 51 -3.61 -31.69 8.72
CA GLY A 51 -4.00 -31.97 10.10
C GLY A 51 -2.95 -31.45 11.07
N ILE A 52 -3.14 -31.70 12.37
CA ILE A 52 -2.20 -31.28 13.43
C ILE A 52 -0.76 -31.76 13.16
N PRO A 53 -0.51 -33.02 12.72
CA PRO A 53 0.85 -33.47 12.42
C PRO A 53 1.54 -32.72 11.27
N ASP A 54 0.76 -32.12 10.36
CA ASP A 54 1.28 -31.37 9.20
C ASP A 54 1.50 -29.88 9.52
N LEU A 55 1.21 -29.39 10.73
CA LEU A 55 1.40 -27.97 11.05
C LEU A 55 2.85 -27.50 10.86
N GLY A 56 3.81 -28.20 11.46
CA GLY A 56 5.23 -27.87 11.32
C GLY A 56 5.72 -27.98 9.87
N PRO A 57 5.52 -29.13 9.21
CA PRO A 57 5.87 -29.31 7.80
C PRO A 57 5.20 -28.30 6.86
N PHE A 58 3.94 -27.93 7.11
CA PHE A 58 3.23 -26.91 6.35
C PHE A 58 3.98 -25.57 6.41
N PHE A 59 4.32 -25.08 7.60
CA PHE A 59 5.06 -23.81 7.71
C PHE A 59 6.46 -23.90 7.08
N ALA A 60 7.15 -25.05 7.21
CA ALA A 60 8.45 -25.26 6.58
C ALA A 60 8.36 -25.18 5.04
N ARG A 61 7.41 -25.92 4.41
CA ARG A 61 7.23 -25.88 2.95
C ARG A 61 6.91 -24.47 2.43
N ASN A 62 6.07 -23.73 3.15
CA ASN A 62 5.73 -22.35 2.79
C ASN A 62 6.92 -21.40 2.93
N TRP A 63 7.74 -21.61 3.97
CA TRP A 63 8.97 -20.86 4.16
C TRP A 63 9.98 -21.13 3.02
N ASP A 64 10.13 -22.37 2.61
CA ASP A 64 11.00 -22.75 1.49
C ASP A 64 10.56 -22.05 0.17
N LEU A 65 9.25 -21.96 -0.08
CA LEU A 65 8.71 -21.22 -1.24
C LEU A 65 9.07 -19.73 -1.19
N ILE A 66 8.96 -19.10 -0.01
CA ILE A 66 9.33 -17.69 0.19
C ILE A 66 10.81 -17.48 -0.08
N VAL A 67 11.67 -18.32 0.50
CA VAL A 67 13.13 -18.22 0.35
C VAL A 67 13.54 -18.44 -1.10
N ALA A 68 12.92 -19.38 -1.80
CA ALA A 68 13.26 -19.72 -3.18
C ALA A 68 12.75 -18.70 -4.21
N HIS A 69 11.59 -18.08 -3.98
CA HIS A 69 10.86 -17.34 -5.04
C HIS A 69 10.46 -15.91 -4.71
N ALA A 70 10.65 -15.44 -3.47
CA ALA A 70 10.26 -14.08 -3.06
C ALA A 70 11.37 -13.30 -2.34
N MET A 71 12.59 -13.83 -2.24
CA MET A 71 13.67 -13.11 -1.58
C MET A 71 14.02 -11.82 -2.36
N PRO A 72 13.89 -10.63 -1.75
CA PRO A 72 14.19 -9.39 -2.42
C PRO A 72 15.69 -9.27 -2.64
N SER A 73 16.07 -8.91 -3.87
CA SER A 73 17.44 -8.56 -4.23
C SER A 73 17.68 -7.06 -4.06
N LEU A 74 18.94 -6.62 -4.20
CA LEU A 74 19.26 -5.20 -4.19
C LEU A 74 18.58 -4.44 -5.35
N SER A 75 18.42 -5.07 -6.51
CA SER A 75 17.70 -4.46 -7.64
C SER A 75 16.21 -4.34 -7.36
N THR A 76 15.60 -5.32 -6.67
CA THR A 76 14.21 -5.25 -6.21
C THR A 76 14.01 -4.05 -5.28
N PHE A 77 14.90 -3.87 -4.29
CA PHE A 77 14.86 -2.70 -3.41
C PHE A 77 15.08 -1.40 -4.17
N ALA A 78 16.05 -1.37 -5.10
CA ALA A 78 16.32 -0.18 -5.91
C ALA A 78 15.12 0.21 -6.79
N LEU A 79 14.41 -0.76 -7.36
CA LEU A 79 13.20 -0.52 -8.14
C LEU A 79 12.08 0.06 -7.26
N TYR A 80 11.80 -0.59 -6.13
CA TYR A 80 10.75 -0.15 -5.21
C TYR A 80 11.05 1.22 -4.60
N TRP A 81 12.26 1.41 -4.05
CA TRP A 81 12.66 2.70 -3.46
C TRP A 81 12.85 3.80 -4.51
N GLY A 82 13.32 3.45 -5.71
CA GLY A 82 13.38 4.39 -6.83
C GLY A 82 12.00 4.97 -7.14
N PHE A 83 10.98 4.12 -7.18
CA PHE A 83 9.59 4.54 -7.31
C PHE A 83 9.13 5.40 -6.12
N LEU A 84 9.34 4.95 -4.88
CA LEU A 84 8.96 5.70 -3.67
C LEU A 84 9.57 7.11 -3.65
N VAL A 85 10.88 7.21 -3.92
CA VAL A 85 11.61 8.48 -3.95
C VAL A 85 11.11 9.36 -5.10
N ALA A 86 10.91 8.80 -6.30
CA ALA A 86 10.37 9.57 -7.43
C ALA A 86 8.99 10.16 -7.11
N GLN A 87 8.08 9.36 -6.52
CA GLN A 87 6.77 9.85 -6.09
C GLN A 87 6.88 10.89 -4.98
N GLY A 88 7.82 10.73 -4.04
CA GLY A 88 8.06 11.69 -2.97
C GLY A 88 8.59 13.03 -3.49
N LEU A 89 9.52 13.00 -4.45
CA LEU A 89 10.03 14.20 -5.11
C LEU A 89 8.93 14.91 -5.90
N MET A 90 8.12 14.16 -6.67
CA MET A 90 6.99 14.74 -7.40
C MET A 90 5.97 15.37 -6.46
N ALA A 91 5.63 14.69 -5.36
CA ALA A 91 4.72 15.23 -4.35
C ALA A 91 5.25 16.53 -3.73
N ALA A 92 6.55 16.59 -3.43
CA ALA A 92 7.17 17.77 -2.83
C ALA A 92 7.25 18.96 -3.81
N TYR A 93 7.56 18.72 -5.09
CA TYR A 93 8.06 19.78 -5.98
C TYR A 93 7.21 20.07 -7.22
N LEU A 94 6.32 19.18 -7.66
CA LEU A 94 5.48 19.50 -8.81
C LEU A 94 4.49 20.63 -8.47
N PRO A 95 4.12 21.48 -9.44
CA PRO A 95 3.09 22.47 -9.24
C PRO A 95 1.76 21.79 -8.90
N GLY A 96 1.02 22.36 -7.94
CA GLY A 96 -0.23 21.79 -7.45
C GLY A 96 -1.10 22.81 -6.75
N LEU A 97 -2.37 22.45 -6.56
CA LEU A 97 -3.31 23.23 -5.78
C LEU A 97 -2.95 23.13 -4.29
N GLU A 98 -2.94 24.25 -3.58
CA GLU A 98 -2.71 24.22 -2.13
C GLU A 98 -4.04 24.23 -1.39
N ILE A 99 -4.28 23.17 -0.61
CA ILE A 99 -5.51 22.94 0.14
C ILE A 99 -5.20 22.96 1.63
N LYS A 100 -6.08 23.60 2.42
CA LYS A 100 -6.02 23.54 3.88
C LYS A 100 -6.79 22.31 4.35
N GLY A 101 -6.15 21.50 5.19
CA GLY A 101 -6.84 20.43 5.91
C GLY A 101 -7.73 20.94 7.04
N LEU A 102 -8.36 20.01 7.74
CA LEU A 102 -9.20 20.32 8.90
C LEU A 102 -8.38 20.86 10.10
N PRO A 103 -8.99 21.67 10.99
CA PRO A 103 -8.33 22.32 12.13
C PRO A 103 -7.97 21.34 13.25
N ILE A 104 -6.68 21.03 13.43
CA ILE A 104 -6.20 19.93 14.30
C ILE A 104 -6.44 20.25 15.78
N PRO A 105 -7.32 19.52 16.51
CA PRO A 105 -7.68 19.85 17.88
C PRO A 105 -6.49 19.72 18.85
N SER A 106 -5.65 18.69 18.67
CA SER A 106 -4.44 18.47 19.48
C SER A 106 -3.40 19.60 19.33
N ARG A 107 -3.56 20.48 18.34
CA ARG A 107 -2.65 21.59 18.01
C ARG A 107 -3.37 22.94 18.04
N GLY A 108 -4.42 23.08 18.86
CA GLY A 108 -5.15 24.34 19.04
C GLY A 108 -5.86 24.83 17.78
N GLY A 109 -6.33 23.91 16.93
CA GLY A 109 -7.03 24.23 15.68
C GLY A 109 -6.13 24.59 14.51
N LYS A 110 -4.80 24.38 14.62
CA LYS A 110 -3.86 24.60 13.51
C LYS A 110 -4.28 23.81 12.27
N GLN A 111 -4.43 24.50 11.14
CA GLN A 111 -4.65 23.88 9.84
C GLN A 111 -3.32 23.74 9.10
N LEU A 112 -3.08 22.56 8.55
CA LEU A 112 -1.93 22.30 7.69
C LEU A 112 -2.30 22.55 6.23
N VAL A 113 -1.34 23.08 5.47
CA VAL A 113 -1.45 23.22 4.02
C VAL A 113 -0.85 21.98 3.38
N TYR A 114 -1.55 21.47 2.36
CA TYR A 114 -1.20 20.32 1.56
C TYR A 114 -1.15 20.71 0.09
N ARG A 115 -0.12 20.25 -0.61
CA ARG A 115 0.03 20.45 -2.05
C ARG A 115 -0.56 19.26 -2.79
N CYS A 116 -1.65 19.51 -3.51
CA CYS A 116 -2.36 18.54 -4.31
C CYS A 116 -1.88 18.62 -5.77
N ASN A 117 -1.00 17.69 -6.17
CA ASN A 117 -0.42 17.57 -7.51
C ASN A 117 -0.38 16.10 -8.01
N ALA A 118 -1.14 15.21 -7.38
CA ALA A 118 -1.18 13.79 -7.69
C ALA A 118 -1.65 13.54 -9.12
N PHE A 119 -2.59 14.35 -9.63
CA PHE A 119 -3.01 14.26 -11.03
C PHE A 119 -1.84 14.46 -12.02
N THR A 120 -0.98 15.44 -11.77
CA THR A 120 0.20 15.68 -12.61
C THR A 120 1.22 14.56 -12.43
N ALA A 121 1.50 14.15 -11.19
CA ALA A 121 2.41 13.03 -10.90
C ALA A 121 1.95 11.72 -11.55
N TRP A 122 0.64 11.44 -11.54
CA TRP A 122 0.01 10.28 -12.16
C TRP A 122 0.35 10.18 -13.64
N TRP A 123 0.00 11.21 -14.42
CA TRP A 123 0.23 11.18 -15.87
C TRP A 123 1.71 11.21 -16.25
N LEU A 124 2.55 11.94 -15.50
CA LEU A 124 4.00 11.89 -15.70
C LEU A 124 4.55 10.50 -15.44
N THR A 125 4.11 9.83 -14.37
CA THR A 125 4.53 8.45 -14.06
C THR A 125 4.09 7.50 -15.17
N LEU A 126 2.84 7.57 -15.63
CA LEU A 126 2.35 6.73 -16.72
C LEU A 126 3.11 6.96 -18.03
N ALA A 127 3.42 8.22 -18.36
CA ALA A 127 4.20 8.55 -19.55
C ALA A 127 5.63 7.97 -19.47
N VAL A 128 6.29 8.08 -18.32
CA VAL A 128 7.62 7.50 -18.11
C VAL A 128 7.57 5.97 -18.18
N VAL A 129 6.61 5.34 -17.52
CA VAL A 129 6.44 3.88 -17.55
C VAL A 129 6.16 3.39 -18.97
N ALA A 130 5.29 4.06 -19.73
CA ALA A 130 5.02 3.73 -21.12
C ALA A 130 6.28 3.89 -21.98
N LEU A 131 7.03 4.98 -21.82
CA LEU A 131 8.29 5.19 -22.54
C LEU A 131 9.28 4.07 -22.25
N LEU A 132 9.47 3.71 -20.98
CA LEU A 132 10.38 2.64 -20.58
C LEU A 132 9.97 1.28 -21.13
N HIS A 133 8.67 0.98 -21.15
CA HIS A 133 8.15 -0.27 -21.71
C HIS A 133 8.32 -0.35 -23.23
N PHE A 134 7.85 0.66 -23.97
CA PHE A 134 7.86 0.63 -25.44
C PHE A 134 9.24 0.89 -26.05
N SER A 135 10.17 1.51 -25.31
CA SER A 135 11.59 1.57 -25.71
C SER A 135 12.35 0.28 -25.44
N GLY A 136 11.76 -0.68 -24.71
CA GLY A 136 12.41 -1.94 -24.33
C GLY A 136 13.40 -1.82 -23.17
N ILE A 137 13.57 -0.62 -22.56
CA ILE A 137 14.49 -0.40 -21.45
C ILE A 137 14.01 -1.13 -20.18
N PHE A 138 12.70 -1.09 -19.92
CA PHE A 138 12.11 -1.78 -18.77
C PHE A 138 10.79 -2.43 -19.18
N PRO A 139 10.80 -3.73 -19.53
CA PRO A 139 9.57 -4.47 -19.83
C PRO A 139 8.67 -4.53 -18.60
N LEU A 140 7.41 -4.10 -18.71
CA LEU A 140 6.54 -3.93 -17.56
C LEU A 140 6.19 -5.26 -16.88
N GLN A 141 6.21 -6.37 -17.62
CA GLN A 141 6.04 -7.72 -17.10
C GLN A 141 7.09 -8.12 -16.06
N THR A 142 8.25 -7.44 -16.02
CA THR A 142 9.27 -7.64 -14.96
C THR A 142 8.68 -7.45 -13.57
N ILE A 143 7.76 -6.49 -13.39
CA ILE A 143 7.07 -6.25 -12.11
C ILE A 143 6.22 -7.47 -11.71
N TYR A 144 5.56 -8.12 -12.67
CA TYR A 144 4.77 -9.32 -12.44
C TYR A 144 5.65 -10.51 -12.08
N GLU A 145 6.78 -10.68 -12.78
CA GLU A 145 7.74 -11.76 -12.54
C GLU A 145 8.39 -11.64 -11.16
N GLU A 146 8.74 -10.42 -10.75
CA GLU A 146 9.35 -10.08 -9.46
C GLU A 146 8.32 -9.77 -8.36
N PHE A 147 7.04 -10.12 -8.54
CA PHE A 147 5.95 -9.73 -7.63
C PHE A 147 6.25 -10.11 -6.17
N GLY A 148 6.68 -11.35 -5.93
CA GLY A 148 6.95 -11.84 -4.57
C GLY A 148 8.09 -11.05 -3.91
N ALA A 149 9.16 -10.80 -4.65
CA ALA A 149 10.30 -10.02 -4.19
C ALA A 149 9.90 -8.57 -3.89
N LEU A 150 9.13 -7.92 -4.77
CA LEU A 150 8.63 -6.56 -4.56
C LEU A 150 7.70 -6.45 -3.36
N MET A 151 6.84 -7.45 -3.16
CA MET A 151 5.95 -7.52 -2.00
C MET A 151 6.74 -7.60 -0.69
N ILE A 152 7.77 -8.45 -0.62
CA ILE A 152 8.62 -8.55 0.57
C ILE A 152 9.45 -7.26 0.76
N ALA A 153 9.94 -6.66 -0.33
CA ALA A 153 10.64 -5.37 -0.25
C ALA A 153 9.72 -4.28 0.31
N ALA A 154 8.45 -4.24 -0.10
CA ALA A 154 7.44 -3.32 0.42
C ALA A 154 7.14 -3.58 1.91
N ILE A 155 6.96 -4.84 2.32
CA ILE A 155 6.76 -5.23 3.72
C ILE A 155 7.94 -4.77 4.59
N ILE A 156 9.17 -5.07 4.19
CA ILE A 156 10.38 -4.68 4.94
C ILE A 156 10.48 -3.15 5.03
N SER A 157 10.26 -2.46 3.91
CA SER A 157 10.34 -1.00 3.84
C SER A 157 9.28 -0.34 4.70
N ALA A 158 8.04 -0.85 4.70
CA ALA A 158 6.97 -0.32 5.52
C ALA A 158 7.25 -0.46 7.02
N ASN A 159 7.74 -1.62 7.46
CA ASN A 159 8.16 -1.82 8.85
C ASN A 159 9.29 -0.88 9.24
N ALA A 160 10.29 -0.72 8.37
CA ALA A 160 11.42 0.18 8.61
C ALA A 160 10.97 1.65 8.70
N ILE A 161 10.11 2.10 7.79
CA ILE A 161 9.55 3.47 7.79
C ILE A 161 8.70 3.70 9.03
N ALA A 162 7.82 2.76 9.40
CA ALA A 162 6.99 2.87 10.59
C ALA A 162 7.85 3.02 11.85
N LEU A 163 8.92 2.22 11.97
CA LEU A 163 9.86 2.31 13.08
C LEU A 163 10.61 3.65 13.08
N ALA A 164 11.11 4.07 11.92
CA ALA A 164 11.83 5.33 11.77
C ALA A 164 10.97 6.54 12.13
N VAL A 165 9.70 6.58 11.70
CA VAL A 165 8.75 7.65 12.04
C VAL A 165 8.40 7.62 13.52
N HIS A 166 8.18 6.44 14.10
CA HIS A 166 7.85 6.30 15.52
C HIS A 166 8.99 6.79 16.42
N VAL A 167 10.22 6.40 16.11
CA VAL A 167 11.42 6.84 16.83
C VAL A 167 11.68 8.33 16.57
N GLY A 168 11.57 8.76 15.31
CA GLY A 168 11.75 10.16 14.91
C GLY A 168 10.81 11.10 15.67
N ALA A 169 9.54 10.73 15.82
CA ALA A 169 8.56 11.49 16.59
C ALA A 169 8.99 11.74 18.04
N LYS A 170 9.59 10.74 18.68
CA LYS A 170 10.07 10.83 20.07
C LYS A 170 11.32 11.72 20.16
N ILE A 171 12.26 11.57 19.22
CA ILE A 171 13.50 12.35 19.19
C ILE A 171 13.21 13.83 18.94
N THR A 172 12.29 14.15 18.02
CA THR A 172 11.98 15.54 17.64
C THR A 172 10.91 16.19 18.51
N GLY A 173 10.41 15.51 19.56
CA GLY A 173 9.35 16.03 20.43
C GLY A 173 7.98 16.19 19.73
N ASN A 174 7.75 15.48 18.62
CA ASN A 174 6.49 15.51 17.85
C ASN A 174 5.50 14.41 18.26
N ALA A 175 5.86 13.56 19.23
CA ALA A 175 4.99 12.51 19.72
C ALA A 175 3.75 13.09 20.40
N GLU A 176 2.55 12.70 19.93
CA GLU A 176 1.27 13.19 20.45
C GLU A 176 0.28 12.05 20.73
N ARG A 177 -0.63 12.27 21.69
CA ARG A 177 -1.70 11.33 22.07
C ARG A 177 -1.19 9.91 22.36
N MET A 178 -0.11 9.79 23.13
CA MET A 178 0.52 8.49 23.46
C MET A 178 -0.25 7.78 24.59
N SER A 179 -0.43 6.46 24.48
CA SER A 179 -1.13 5.63 25.48
C SER A 179 -0.20 5.12 26.59
N GLY A 180 1.12 5.17 26.36
CA GLY A 180 2.13 4.60 27.26
C GLY A 180 2.42 3.13 27.03
N ASN A 181 1.65 2.43 26.17
CA ASN A 181 1.94 1.06 25.76
C ASN A 181 2.73 1.06 24.45
N VAL A 182 3.95 0.50 24.47
CA VAL A 182 4.89 0.55 23.34
C VAL A 182 4.33 -0.07 22.05
N LEU A 183 3.70 -1.24 22.14
CA LEU A 183 3.16 -1.97 20.98
C LEU A 183 1.97 -1.24 20.39
N TYR A 184 1.02 -0.83 21.23
CA TYR A 184 -0.16 -0.08 20.79
C TYR A 184 0.22 1.28 20.19
N ASP A 185 1.16 1.98 20.82
CA ASP A 185 1.64 3.27 20.34
C ASP A 185 2.43 3.14 19.03
N PHE A 186 3.12 2.03 18.80
CA PHE A 186 3.76 1.75 17.50
C PHE A 186 2.71 1.47 16.42
N PHE A 187 1.69 0.69 16.75
CA PHE A 187 0.58 0.35 15.86
C PHE A 187 -0.22 1.58 15.41
N MET A 188 -0.73 2.36 16.37
CA MET A 188 -1.49 3.60 16.11
C MET A 188 -0.59 4.75 15.68
N GLY A 189 0.68 4.76 16.10
CA GLY A 189 1.69 5.75 15.74
C GLY A 189 1.90 6.83 16.79
N ALA A 190 3.03 7.52 16.65
CA ALA A 190 3.41 8.62 17.53
C ALA A 190 3.23 10.00 16.88
N TRP A 191 3.29 10.11 15.55
CA TRP A 191 3.28 11.40 14.84
C TRP A 191 2.03 11.54 13.98
N LEU A 192 1.26 12.62 14.19
CA LEU A 192 0.05 12.87 13.40
C LEU A 192 0.34 13.15 11.92
N ASN A 193 1.20 14.12 11.58
CA ASN A 193 1.56 14.44 10.19
C ASN A 193 3.08 14.61 10.06
N PRO A 194 3.84 13.52 9.90
CA PRO A 194 5.28 13.59 9.68
C PRO A 194 5.59 14.21 8.31
N ARG A 195 6.53 15.17 8.32
CA ARG A 195 6.93 15.93 7.13
C ARG A 195 8.44 15.93 6.93
N LEU A 196 8.87 15.78 5.68
CA LEU A 196 10.24 15.99 5.23
C LEU A 196 10.27 17.21 4.30
N GLY A 197 10.56 18.38 4.86
CA GLY A 197 10.45 19.65 4.13
C GLY A 197 9.00 19.88 3.66
N ALA A 198 8.81 19.98 2.34
CA ALA A 198 7.49 20.17 1.71
C ALA A 198 6.68 18.87 1.60
N LEU A 199 7.30 17.70 1.76
CA LEU A 199 6.65 16.40 1.62
C LEU A 199 5.89 16.04 2.90
N ASP A 200 4.57 15.88 2.79
CA ASP A 200 3.75 15.27 3.82
C ASP A 200 3.67 13.75 3.58
N LEU A 201 4.24 12.96 4.50
CA LEU A 201 4.44 11.53 4.28
C LEU A 201 3.13 10.74 4.26
N LYS A 202 2.11 11.23 4.99
CA LYS A 202 0.78 10.61 4.95
C LYS A 202 0.13 10.77 3.60
N MET A 203 -0.01 12.02 3.13
CA MET A 203 -0.58 12.29 1.81
C MET A 203 0.17 11.56 0.70
N TRP A 204 1.50 11.53 0.80
CA TRP A 204 2.34 10.80 -0.13
C TRP A 204 2.04 9.30 -0.16
N ALA A 205 2.05 8.64 0.99
CA ALA A 205 1.80 7.20 1.05
C ALA A 205 0.35 6.87 0.69
N GLU A 206 -0.62 7.60 1.24
CA GLU A 206 -2.07 7.39 1.09
C GLU A 206 -2.47 7.28 -0.37
N VAL A 207 -2.18 8.32 -1.16
CA VAL A 207 -2.64 8.36 -2.55
C VAL A 207 -1.58 7.92 -3.55
N ARG A 208 -0.33 8.37 -3.37
CA ARG A 208 0.68 8.33 -4.44
C ARG A 208 1.50 7.06 -4.46
N VAL A 209 1.60 6.37 -3.33
CA VAL A 209 2.22 5.06 -3.29
C VAL A 209 1.14 4.00 -3.51
N SER A 210 0.10 3.97 -2.68
CA SER A 210 -0.92 2.91 -2.69
C SER A 210 -1.54 2.68 -4.07
N TRP A 211 -2.21 3.70 -4.62
CA TRP A 211 -3.04 3.53 -5.82
C TRP A 211 -2.23 3.48 -7.11
N LEU A 212 -1.10 4.20 -7.16
CA LEU A 212 -0.15 4.07 -8.26
C LEU A 212 0.48 2.68 -8.31
N THR A 213 0.91 2.14 -7.17
CA THR A 213 1.47 0.79 -7.12
C THR A 213 0.42 -0.25 -7.53
N LEU A 214 -0.82 -0.14 -7.03
CA LEU A 214 -1.93 -1.01 -7.45
C LEU A 214 -2.12 -1.02 -8.97
N PHE A 215 -2.16 0.16 -9.59
CA PHE A 215 -2.34 0.25 -11.03
C PHE A 215 -1.13 -0.30 -11.79
N LEU A 216 0.11 -0.02 -11.35
CA LEU A 216 1.31 -0.53 -12.00
C LEU A 216 1.40 -2.06 -11.90
N LEU A 217 1.02 -2.66 -10.78
CA LEU A 217 0.89 -4.12 -10.64
C LEU A 217 -0.16 -4.67 -11.62
N THR A 218 -1.28 -3.99 -11.77
CA THR A 218 -2.34 -4.41 -12.71
C THR A 218 -1.85 -4.32 -14.16
N ALA A 219 -1.20 -3.21 -14.52
CA ALA A 219 -0.63 -3.00 -15.85
C ALA A 219 0.51 -3.99 -16.15
N SER A 220 1.31 -4.39 -15.15
CA SER A 220 2.30 -5.46 -15.33
C SER A 220 1.65 -6.82 -15.56
N GLY A 221 0.50 -7.10 -14.94
CA GLY A 221 -0.30 -8.27 -15.26
C GLY A 221 -0.79 -8.27 -16.71
N VAL A 222 -1.22 -7.11 -17.24
CA VAL A 222 -1.64 -6.97 -18.65
C VAL A 222 -0.45 -7.25 -19.57
N ALA A 223 0.69 -6.61 -19.30
CA ALA A 223 1.90 -6.80 -20.09
C ALA A 223 2.38 -8.25 -20.06
N HIS A 224 2.31 -8.91 -18.89
CA HIS A 224 2.64 -10.32 -18.76
C HIS A 224 1.72 -11.22 -19.58
N GLN A 225 0.40 -11.02 -19.50
CA GLN A 225 -0.55 -11.85 -20.26
C GLN A 225 -0.34 -11.70 -21.77
N PHE A 226 -0.10 -10.47 -22.24
CA PHE A 226 0.22 -10.23 -23.64
C PHE A 226 1.54 -10.89 -24.06
N ALA A 227 2.60 -10.76 -23.25
CA ALA A 227 3.90 -11.35 -23.54
C ALA A 227 3.88 -12.89 -23.53
N ALA A 228 3.11 -13.50 -22.62
CA ALA A 228 3.03 -14.95 -22.47
C ALA A 228 2.11 -15.63 -23.50
N TYR A 229 1.01 -14.97 -23.89
CA TYR A 229 -0.05 -15.60 -24.69
C TYR A 229 -0.34 -14.91 -26.02
N GLY A 230 0.26 -13.75 -26.29
CA GLY A 230 0.04 -12.97 -27.52
C GLY A 230 -1.29 -12.19 -27.57
N SER A 231 -2.10 -12.26 -26.51
CA SER A 231 -3.36 -11.52 -26.38
C SER A 231 -3.71 -11.26 -24.91
N VAL A 232 -4.62 -10.32 -24.67
CA VAL A 232 -5.12 -9.96 -23.34
C VAL A 232 -6.61 -10.29 -23.29
N SER A 233 -7.07 -10.94 -22.23
CA SER A 233 -8.47 -11.35 -22.10
C SER A 233 -9.40 -10.20 -21.73
N GLY A 234 -10.68 -10.27 -22.13
CA GLY A 234 -11.72 -9.32 -21.72
C GLY A 234 -11.78 -9.06 -20.21
N PRO A 235 -11.74 -10.08 -19.33
CA PRO A 235 -11.70 -9.89 -17.88
C PRO A 235 -10.45 -9.13 -17.39
N MET A 236 -9.29 -9.36 -18.02
CA MET A 236 -8.06 -8.66 -17.66
C MET A 236 -8.14 -7.17 -18.06
N ILE A 237 -8.73 -6.88 -19.23
CA ILE A 237 -9.02 -5.51 -19.66
C ILE A 237 -9.98 -4.83 -18.70
N PHE A 238 -11.05 -5.52 -18.27
CA PHE A 238 -11.99 -5.01 -17.27
C PHE A 238 -11.26 -4.59 -15.98
N MET A 239 -10.43 -5.47 -15.42
CA MET A 239 -9.67 -5.13 -14.20
C MET A 239 -8.70 -3.97 -14.40
N ALA A 240 -8.02 -3.91 -15.56
CA ALA A 240 -7.14 -2.80 -15.89
C ALA A 240 -7.90 -1.47 -15.95
N VAL A 241 -9.07 -1.44 -16.58
CA VAL A 241 -9.93 -0.25 -16.65
C VAL A 241 -10.47 0.12 -15.27
N ALA A 242 -10.94 -0.85 -14.48
CA ALA A 242 -11.47 -0.60 -13.14
C ALA A 242 -10.41 0.02 -12.20
N HIS A 243 -9.23 -0.58 -12.13
CA HIS A 243 -8.12 -0.04 -11.33
C HIS A 243 -7.59 1.28 -11.89
N PHE A 244 -7.57 1.47 -13.22
CA PHE A 244 -7.23 2.75 -13.83
C PHE A 244 -8.22 3.85 -13.41
N LEU A 245 -9.53 3.61 -13.56
CA LEU A 245 -10.57 4.58 -13.24
C LEU A 245 -10.54 4.96 -11.76
N TYR A 246 -10.39 3.95 -10.89
CA TYR A 246 -10.31 4.18 -9.45
C TYR A 246 -9.07 4.98 -9.07
N ALA A 247 -7.88 4.55 -9.49
CA ALA A 247 -6.64 5.28 -9.21
C ALA A 247 -6.68 6.70 -9.76
N ASN A 248 -7.12 6.88 -11.02
CA ASN A 248 -7.26 8.19 -11.64
C ASN A 248 -8.28 9.08 -10.89
N ALA A 249 -9.39 8.53 -10.38
CA ALA A 249 -10.33 9.28 -9.55
C ALA A 249 -9.69 9.75 -8.24
N CYS A 250 -8.93 8.89 -7.55
CA CYS A 250 -8.18 9.27 -6.35
C CYS A 250 -7.15 10.37 -6.62
N MET A 251 -6.44 10.31 -7.75
CA MET A 251 -5.45 11.33 -8.13
C MET A 251 -6.09 12.66 -8.53
N LYS A 252 -7.27 12.60 -9.17
CA LYS A 252 -8.05 13.78 -9.57
C LYS A 252 -8.71 14.48 -8.39
N GLY A 253 -9.17 13.72 -7.39
CA GLY A 253 -9.83 14.23 -6.19
C GLY A 253 -8.90 14.30 -4.97
N GLU A 254 -7.59 14.48 -5.17
CA GLU A 254 -6.62 14.53 -4.08
C GLU A 254 -6.93 15.66 -3.09
N GLU A 255 -7.56 16.74 -3.53
CA GLU A 255 -8.02 17.86 -2.69
C GLU A 255 -9.06 17.48 -1.63
N CYS A 256 -9.76 16.35 -1.82
CA CYS A 256 -10.74 15.84 -0.86
C CYS A 256 -10.09 15.05 0.30
N ILE A 257 -8.81 14.68 0.16
CA ILE A 257 -8.10 13.80 1.08
C ILE A 257 -7.64 14.52 2.36
N PRO A 258 -7.17 15.79 2.33
CA PRO A 258 -6.81 16.53 3.54
C PRO A 258 -7.91 16.64 4.61
N THR A 259 -9.17 16.38 4.25
CA THR A 259 -10.32 16.39 5.15
C THR A 259 -10.75 15.02 5.65
N THR A 260 -10.09 13.93 5.24
CA THR A 260 -10.40 12.58 5.69
C THR A 260 -9.88 12.32 7.11
N TRP A 261 -10.44 11.28 7.74
CA TRP A 261 -10.05 10.85 9.09
C TRP A 261 -8.55 10.49 9.17
N ASP A 262 -8.03 9.81 8.16
CA ASP A 262 -6.64 9.33 8.14
C ASP A 262 -5.63 10.47 8.11
N ILE A 263 -5.95 11.58 7.45
CA ILE A 263 -5.07 12.76 7.45
C ILE A 263 -5.24 13.59 8.71
N PHE A 264 -6.49 13.85 9.10
CA PHE A 264 -6.81 14.81 10.14
C PHE A 264 -6.66 14.27 11.57
N HIS A 265 -7.10 13.03 11.80
CA HIS A 265 -7.28 12.49 13.15
C HIS A 265 -6.36 11.30 13.44
N GLU A 266 -6.23 10.34 12.54
CA GLU A 266 -5.43 9.13 12.83
C GLU A 266 -3.95 9.49 12.97
N LYS A 267 -3.10 8.77 13.70
CA LYS A 267 -1.64 9.04 13.65
C LYS A 267 -0.99 8.19 12.56
N TRP A 268 0.15 8.61 12.00
CA TRP A 268 0.85 7.79 11.00
C TRP A 268 1.66 6.68 11.67
N GLY A 269 0.94 5.70 12.22
CA GLY A 269 1.50 4.51 12.84
C GLY A 269 1.79 3.39 11.86
N TRP A 270 2.28 2.28 12.41
CA TRP A 270 2.53 1.08 11.63
C TRP A 270 1.31 0.65 10.81
N MET A 271 0.09 0.80 11.34
CA MET A 271 -1.14 0.43 10.62
C MET A 271 -1.24 1.16 9.28
N LEU A 272 -1.26 2.49 9.29
CA LEU A 272 -1.35 3.27 8.05
C LEU A 272 -0.11 3.14 7.17
N VAL A 273 1.09 3.11 7.76
CA VAL A 273 2.33 2.95 6.98
C VAL A 273 2.35 1.60 6.25
N PHE A 274 2.02 0.51 6.93
CA PHE A 274 2.00 -0.83 6.34
C PHE A 274 0.95 -0.96 5.25
N TRP A 275 -0.27 -0.52 5.52
CA TRP A 275 -1.35 -0.65 4.55
C TRP A 275 -1.16 0.26 3.34
N ASN A 276 -0.59 1.45 3.49
CA ASN A 276 -0.37 2.35 2.34
C ASN A 276 0.81 1.88 1.46
N LEU A 277 1.87 1.37 2.07
CA LEU A 277 3.09 1.02 1.32
C LEU A 277 3.09 -0.42 0.79
N ALA A 278 2.44 -1.36 1.50
CA ALA A 278 2.42 -2.77 1.16
C ALA A 278 0.99 -3.33 1.06
N GLY A 279 0.17 -3.15 2.10
CA GLY A 279 -1.12 -3.85 2.21
C GLY A 279 -2.08 -3.60 1.04
N VAL A 280 -2.54 -2.36 0.87
CA VAL A 280 -3.50 -1.97 -0.17
C VAL A 280 -3.04 -2.39 -1.57
N PRO A 281 -1.86 -2.00 -2.08
CA PRO A 281 -1.49 -2.33 -3.45
C PRO A 281 -1.32 -3.84 -3.69
N PHE A 282 -0.68 -4.57 -2.77
CA PHE A 282 -0.36 -5.98 -2.98
C PHE A 282 -1.52 -6.91 -2.63
N VAL A 283 -2.52 -6.47 -1.85
CA VAL A 283 -3.74 -7.25 -1.63
C VAL A 283 -4.77 -6.99 -2.73
N TYR A 284 -4.97 -5.73 -3.14
CA TYR A 284 -6.06 -5.38 -4.05
C TYR A 284 -5.77 -5.82 -5.50
N CYS A 285 -4.51 -6.10 -5.84
CA CYS A 285 -4.12 -6.53 -7.17
C CYS A 285 -4.33 -8.02 -7.45
N PHE A 286 -4.66 -8.86 -6.46
CA PHE A 286 -4.69 -10.32 -6.66
C PHE A 286 -5.69 -10.79 -7.71
N ASN A 287 -6.79 -10.06 -7.92
CA ASN A 287 -7.72 -10.32 -9.04
C ASN A 287 -7.00 -10.25 -10.41
N ALA A 288 -6.22 -9.20 -10.64
CA ALA A 288 -5.46 -8.98 -11.86
C ALA A 288 -4.31 -9.98 -11.99
N MET A 289 -3.63 -10.28 -10.88
CA MET A 289 -2.56 -11.28 -10.85
C MET A 289 -3.08 -12.68 -11.20
N TYR A 290 -4.25 -13.03 -10.68
CA TYR A 290 -4.95 -14.28 -10.98
C TYR A 290 -5.36 -14.36 -12.46
N LEU A 291 -5.93 -13.29 -13.03
CA LEU A 291 -6.29 -13.28 -14.45
C LEU A 291 -5.06 -13.37 -15.37
N ALA A 292 -3.99 -12.65 -15.03
CA ALA A 292 -2.76 -12.63 -15.81
C ALA A 292 -2.00 -13.96 -15.83
N SER A 293 -2.16 -14.81 -14.80
CA SER A 293 -1.46 -16.11 -14.71
C SER A 293 -2.06 -17.20 -15.61
N ARG A 294 -3.10 -16.89 -16.40
CA ARG A 294 -3.86 -17.90 -17.15
C ARG A 294 -3.96 -17.56 -18.63
N PRO A 295 -4.11 -18.59 -19.49
CA PRO A 295 -4.46 -18.40 -20.89
C PRO A 295 -5.70 -17.50 -21.01
N PRO A 296 -5.72 -16.57 -21.98
CA PRO A 296 -6.84 -15.68 -22.19
C PRO A 296 -8.16 -16.44 -22.37
N PHE A 297 -9.18 -16.04 -21.61
CA PHE A 297 -10.53 -16.58 -21.70
C PHE A 297 -11.54 -15.44 -21.74
N GLU A 298 -12.63 -15.64 -22.47
CA GLU A 298 -13.71 -14.65 -22.58
C GLU A 298 -14.91 -15.08 -21.76
N HIS A 299 -15.52 -14.14 -21.05
CA HIS A 299 -16.86 -14.35 -20.51
C HIS A 299 -17.90 -14.22 -21.61
N SER A 300 -19.10 -14.75 -21.39
CA SER A 300 -20.21 -14.44 -22.28
C SER A 300 -20.51 -12.93 -22.22
N ILE A 301 -20.98 -12.38 -23.33
CA ILE A 301 -21.27 -10.94 -23.48
C ILE A 301 -22.21 -10.39 -22.38
N PRO A 302 -23.27 -11.10 -21.93
CA PRO A 302 -24.18 -10.54 -20.93
C PRO A 302 -23.52 -10.25 -19.56
N PRO A 303 -22.75 -11.17 -18.93
CA PRO A 303 -21.94 -10.84 -17.76
C PRO A 303 -20.98 -9.68 -17.96
N THR A 304 -20.30 -9.61 -19.11
CA THR A 304 -19.35 -8.52 -19.40
C THR A 304 -20.07 -7.17 -19.44
N ILE A 305 -21.22 -7.08 -20.12
CA ILE A 305 -22.04 -5.85 -20.12
C ILE A 305 -22.49 -5.51 -18.71
N LEU A 306 -22.96 -6.49 -17.93
CA LEU A 306 -23.40 -6.26 -16.55
C LEU A 306 -22.29 -5.70 -15.66
N CYS A 307 -21.03 -6.11 -15.86
CA CYS A 307 -19.90 -5.56 -15.11
C CYS A 307 -19.60 -4.09 -15.44
N PHE A 308 -20.03 -3.59 -16.61
CA PHE A 308 -19.82 -2.20 -17.05
C PHE A 308 -21.09 -1.31 -16.99
N ALA A 309 -22.26 -1.89 -16.69
CA ALA A 309 -23.55 -1.20 -16.58
C ALA A 309 -23.81 -0.72 -15.15
#